data_AF-A0A1G4Q917-F1
#
_entry.id   AF-A0A1G4Q917-F1
#
_cell.length_a   1.000
_cell.length_b   1.000
_cell.length_c   1.000
_cell.angle_alpha   90.00
_cell.angle_beta   90.00
_cell.angle_gamma   90.00
#
_symmetry.space_group_name_H-M   'P 1'
#
loop_
_entity.id
_entity.type
_entity.pdbx_description
1 polymer ?
#
loop_
_entity_poly.entity_id
_entity_poly.type
_entity_poly.pdbx_seq_one_letter_code
_entity_poly.pdbx_strand_id
1 'polypeptide(L)'
;MGLCSEEHIDTIASPTGHYQAEVVNKECVGASPVQEVFLRRAEGLMNGRTAVAIFDASNSEKPVDLTVKWRGEHRIVITAHGAKVWSFQPNWHDVRVMER
;
A
#
# COMPACT_ATOMS: atom_id res chain seq x y z
N MET A 1 -0.40 23.31 9.89
CA MET A 1 -0.88 21.92 9.81
C MET A 1 -1.86 21.88 8.65
N GLY A 2 -1.49 21.28 7.53
CA GLY A 2 -2.42 21.11 6.41
C GLY A 2 -3.51 20.12 6.81
N LEU A 3 -4.76 20.43 6.45
CA LEU A 3 -5.86 19.49 6.58
C LEU A 3 -5.61 18.37 5.57
N CYS A 4 -5.27 17.18 6.07
CA CYS A 4 -5.24 15.96 5.28
C CYS A 4 -6.44 15.11 5.66
N SER A 5 -7.18 14.63 4.66
CA SER A 5 -8.19 13.59 4.81
C SER A 5 -7.57 12.25 4.43
N GLU A 6 -7.96 11.21 5.16
CA GLU A 6 -7.63 9.83 4.85
C GLU A 6 -8.94 9.03 4.76
N GLU A 7 -9.12 8.31 3.66
CA GLU A 7 -10.26 7.44 3.42
C GLU A 7 -9.77 6.00 3.28
N HIS A 8 -10.27 5.11 4.15
CA HIS A 8 -9.93 3.70 4.10
C HIS A 8 -10.69 2.99 2.98
N ILE A 9 -9.96 2.29 2.11
CA ILE A 9 -10.52 1.64 0.93
C ILE A 9 -10.64 0.13 1.14
N ASP A 10 -9.56 -0.51 1.60
CA ASP A 10 -9.54 -1.96 1.77
C ASP A 10 -8.51 -2.42 2.80
N THR A 11 -8.75 -3.61 3.37
CA THR A 11 -7.82 -4.34 4.24
C THR A 11 -7.70 -5.79 3.79
N ILE A 12 -6.48 -6.20 3.41
CA ILE A 12 -6.19 -7.54 2.93
C ILE A 12 -5.26 -8.27 3.92
N ALA A 13 -5.79 -9.28 4.61
CA ALA A 13 -5.02 -10.11 5.53
C ALA A 13 -4.13 -11.13 4.80
N SER A 14 -2.98 -11.45 5.39
CA SER A 14 -2.12 -12.54 4.95
C SER A 14 -2.81 -13.90 5.18
N PRO A 15 -2.38 -14.98 4.50
CA PRO A 15 -3.01 -16.30 4.60
C PRO A 15 -3.13 -16.84 6.03
N THR A 16 -2.15 -16.59 6.90
CA THR A 16 -2.21 -16.98 8.31
C THR A 16 -2.77 -15.88 9.23
N GLY A 17 -3.00 -14.68 8.70
CA GLY A 17 -3.56 -13.54 9.44
C GLY A 17 -2.54 -12.75 10.26
N HIS A 18 -1.25 -13.09 10.21
CA HIS A 18 -0.21 -12.40 10.98
C HIS A 18 0.10 -10.99 10.44
N TYR A 19 -0.19 -10.74 9.17
CA TYR A 19 0.01 -9.44 8.52
C TYR A 19 -1.27 -8.95 7.86
N GLN A 20 -1.36 -7.63 7.71
CA GLN A 20 -2.45 -6.96 7.02
C GLN A 20 -1.88 -5.89 6.10
N ALA A 21 -2.44 -5.79 4.91
CA ALA A 21 -2.20 -4.69 3.99
C ALA A 21 -3.43 -3.77 3.99
N GLU A 22 -3.23 -2.48 4.26
CA GLU A 22 -4.30 -1.48 4.21
C GLU A 22 -4.11 -0.59 3.00
N VAL A 23 -5.18 -0.35 2.24
CA VAL A 23 -5.21 0.61 1.14
C VAL A 23 -5.99 1.83 1.59
N VAL A 24 -5.37 3.01 1.47
CA VAL A 24 -5.94 4.27 1.92
C VAL A 24 -5.78 5.33 0.85
N ASN A 25 -6.84 6.07 0.57
CA ASN A 25 -6.76 7.32 -0.18
C ASN A 25 -6.39 8.44 0.77
N LYS A 26 -5.45 9.28 0.35
CA LYS A 26 -4.99 10.42 1.13
C LYS A 26 -5.00 11.66 0.27
N GLU A 27 -5.64 12.69 0.78
CA GLU A 27 -5.72 13.99 0.15
C GLU A 27 -5.32 15.05 1.16
N CYS A 28 -4.41 15.94 0.77
CA CYS A 28 -3.93 17.02 1.63
C CYS A 28 -4.08 18.35 0.90
N VAL A 29 -4.52 19.39 1.60
CA VAL A 29 -4.59 20.74 1.03
C VAL A 29 -3.21 21.17 0.50
N GLY A 30 -3.15 21.47 -0.80
CA GLY A 30 -1.92 21.90 -1.47
C GLY A 30 -1.01 20.76 -1.98
N ALA A 31 -1.45 19.51 -1.91
CA ALA A 31 -0.77 18.36 -2.50
C ALA A 31 -1.71 17.57 -3.43
N SER A 32 -1.14 16.87 -4.40
CA SER A 32 -1.90 15.92 -5.22
C SER A 32 -2.42 14.77 -4.36
N PRO A 33 -3.66 14.30 -4.57
CA PRO A 33 -4.18 13.14 -3.88
C PRO A 33 -3.41 11.88 -4.29
N VAL A 34 -3.23 10.98 -3.34
CA VAL A 34 -2.49 9.73 -3.53
C VAL A 34 -3.26 8.56 -2.94
N GLN A 35 -2.98 7.37 -3.44
CA GLN A 35 -3.40 6.12 -2.83
C GLN A 35 -2.18 5.39 -2.27
N GLU A 36 -2.23 5.09 -0.98
CA GLU A 36 -1.12 4.53 -0.22
C GLU A 36 -1.47 3.09 0.21
N VAL A 37 -0.50 2.18 0.10
CA VAL A 37 -0.59 0.83 0.64
C VAL A 37 0.32 0.73 1.85
N PHE A 38 -0.24 0.34 2.99
CA PHE A 38 0.47 0.14 4.24
C PHE A 38 0.56 -1.33 4.58
N LEU A 39 1.67 -1.75 5.18
CA LEU A 39 1.80 -3.08 5.74
C LEU A 39 1.88 -3.01 7.27
N ARG A 40 1.11 -3.86 7.95
CA ARG A 40 1.08 -3.95 9.41
C ARG A 40 1.11 -5.41 9.86
N ARG A 41 1.56 -5.65 11.09
CA ARG A 41 1.31 -6.90 11.80
C ARG A 41 -0.08 -6.84 12.42
N ALA A 42 -0.83 -7.93 12.38
CA ALA A 42 -2.13 -8.02 13.05
C ALA A 42 -1.98 -7.99 14.59
N GLU A 43 -0.85 -8.48 15.09
CA GLU A 43 -0.52 -8.50 16.51
C GLU A 43 0.83 -7.81 16.77
N GLY A 44 0.90 -7.06 17.89
CA GLY A 44 2.08 -6.30 18.30
C GLY A 44 2.11 -4.85 17.80
N LEU A 45 2.92 -4.02 18.45
CA LEU A 45 3.10 -2.61 18.11
C LEU A 45 4.07 -2.47 16.92
N MET A 46 3.53 -2.19 15.73
CA MET A 46 4.29 -1.53 14.68
C MET A 46 4.30 -0.03 15.00
N ASN A 47 5.43 0.48 15.50
CA ASN A 47 5.58 1.92 15.71
C ASN A 47 5.60 2.63 14.36
N GLY A 48 4.52 3.35 14.07
CA GLY A 48 4.39 4.14 12.85
C GLY A 48 3.77 3.38 11.68
N ARG A 49 3.06 4.14 10.86
CA ARG A 49 2.38 3.68 9.65
C ARG A 49 3.29 4.00 8.45
N THR A 50 4.05 3.01 7.97
CA THR A 50 4.96 3.20 6.81
C THR A 50 4.30 2.69 5.54
N ALA A 51 4.12 3.58 4.55
CA ALA A 51 3.61 3.19 3.24
C ALA A 51 4.67 2.35 2.52
N VAL A 52 4.27 1.17 2.03
CA VAL A 52 5.13 0.31 1.20
C VAL A 52 4.97 0.62 -0.29
N ALA A 53 3.89 1.30 -0.67
CA ALA A 53 3.68 1.82 -2.01
C ALA A 53 2.79 3.07 -1.96
N ILE A 54 3.02 4.02 -2.88
CA ILE A 54 2.24 5.25 -3.03
C ILE A 54 1.99 5.45 -4.53
N PHE A 55 0.74 5.72 -4.89
CA PHE A 55 0.30 5.90 -6.27
C PHE A 55 -0.36 7.27 -6.42
N ASP A 56 -0.07 7.96 -7.52
CA ASP A 56 -0.72 9.24 -7.85
C ASP A 56 -2.19 8.99 -8.21
N ALA A 57 -3.10 9.62 -7.45
CA ALA A 57 -4.55 9.52 -7.62
C ALA A 57 -5.16 10.84 -8.12
N SER A 58 -4.34 11.77 -8.62
CA SER A 58 -4.80 13.09 -9.08
C SER A 58 -5.64 13.07 -10.35
N ASN A 59 -5.57 11.99 -11.14
CA ASN A 59 -6.35 11.85 -12.37
C ASN A 59 -7.66 11.10 -12.12
N SER A 60 -8.76 11.84 -11.98
CA SER A 60 -10.09 11.27 -11.78
C SER A 60 -10.63 10.49 -13.00
N GLU A 61 -10.13 10.76 -14.21
CA GLU A 61 -10.52 10.01 -15.43
C GLU A 61 -9.79 8.66 -15.55
N LYS A 62 -8.70 8.48 -14.80
CA LYS A 62 -7.91 7.25 -14.74
C LYS A 62 -7.68 6.88 -13.27
N PRO A 63 -8.73 6.41 -12.57
CA PRO A 63 -8.61 6.05 -11.18
C PRO A 63 -7.53 4.98 -10.99
N VAL A 64 -6.82 5.05 -9.86
CA VAL A 64 -5.84 4.04 -9.50
C VAL A 64 -6.61 2.74 -9.19
N ASP A 65 -6.58 1.80 -10.12
CA ASP A 65 -7.11 0.46 -9.92
C ASP A 65 -6.01 -0.44 -9.34
N LEU A 66 -5.97 -0.51 -8.00
CA LEU A 66 -5.02 -1.32 -7.25
C LEU A 66 -5.56 -2.70 -6.97
N THR A 67 -4.77 -3.70 -7.33
CA THR A 67 -4.92 -5.07 -6.84
C THR A 67 -3.80 -5.40 -5.88
N VAL A 68 -4.15 -5.70 -4.63
CA VAL A 68 -3.22 -6.13 -3.58
C VAL A 68 -3.50 -7.59 -3.25
N LYS A 69 -2.49 -8.47 -3.39
CA LYS A 69 -2.64 -9.91 -3.13
C LYS A 69 -1.42 -10.48 -2.41
N TRP A 70 -1.68 -11.38 -1.47
CA TRP A 70 -0.64 -12.18 -0.84
C TRP A 70 -0.26 -13.39 -1.72
N ARG A 71 1.05 -13.66 -1.83
CA ARG A 71 1.63 -14.81 -2.54
C ARG A 71 2.44 -15.66 -1.57
N GLY A 72 1.72 -16.27 -0.63
CA GLY A 72 2.29 -16.87 0.57
C GLY A 72 2.36 -15.85 1.71
N GLU A 73 2.81 -16.31 2.87
CA GLU A 73 2.72 -15.52 4.10
C GLU A 73 3.55 -14.23 4.08
N HIS A 74 4.75 -14.31 3.50
CA HIS A 74 5.74 -13.24 3.52
C HIS A 74 5.96 -12.66 2.13
N ARG A 75 4.92 -12.59 1.29
CA ARG A 75 5.06 -11.95 -0.01
C ARG A 75 3.77 -11.28 -0.40
N ILE A 76 3.86 -9.99 -0.69
CA ILE A 76 2.74 -9.21 -1.21
C ILE A 76 3.05 -8.78 -2.63
N VAL A 77 2.04 -8.84 -3.48
CA VAL A 77 2.08 -8.39 -4.87
C VAL A 77 1.06 -7.27 -4.99
N ILE A 78 1.56 -6.10 -5.38
CA ILE A 78 0.75 -4.90 -5.61
C ILE A 78 0.83 -4.60 -7.10
N THR A 79 -0.35 -4.49 -7.73
CA THR A 79 -0.48 -4.18 -9.15
C THR A 79 -1.37 -2.96 -9.30
N ALA A 80 -0.94 -1.99 -10.10
CA ALA A 80 -1.77 -0.86 -10.52
C ALA A 80 -1.98 -0.96 -12.03
N HIS A 81 -3.22 -0.88 -12.51
CA HIS A 81 -3.49 -0.92 -13.95
C HIS A 81 -2.79 0.26 -14.65
N GLY A 82 -1.73 -0.02 -15.44
CA GLY A 82 -0.90 0.99 -16.11
C GLY A 82 0.51 1.19 -15.53
N ALA A 83 0.89 0.50 -14.45
CA ALA A 83 2.25 0.54 -13.89
C ALA A 83 2.80 -0.86 -13.55
N LYS A 84 4.14 -0.98 -13.60
CA LYS A 84 4.94 -2.21 -13.36
C LYS A 84 4.50 -2.98 -12.10
N VAL A 85 4.60 -4.30 -12.15
CA VAL A 85 4.33 -5.21 -11.01
C VAL A 85 5.39 -5.02 -9.94
N TRP A 86 4.99 -4.66 -8.72
CA TRP A 86 5.89 -4.58 -7.57
C TRP A 86 5.65 -5.79 -6.66
N SER A 87 6.65 -6.66 -6.52
CA SER A 87 6.61 -7.79 -5.59
C SER A 87 7.57 -7.53 -4.44
N PHE A 88 7.07 -7.53 -3.20
CA PHE A 88 7.85 -7.25 -2.01
C PHE A 88 7.97 -8.50 -1.13
N GLN A 89 9.16 -8.70 -0.55
CA GLN A 89 9.41 -9.66 0.51
C GLN A 89 9.66 -8.83 1.79
N PRO A 90 8.80 -8.90 2.83
CA PRO A 90 8.91 -8.07 4.00
C PRO A 90 10.02 -8.62 4.91
N ASN A 91 11.27 -8.33 4.56
CA ASN A 91 12.40 -8.35 5.49
C ASN A 91 12.75 -6.91 5.78
N TRP A 92 12.75 -6.55 7.08
CA TRP A 92 12.61 -5.20 7.64
C TRP A 92 13.75 -4.20 7.32
N HIS A 93 14.66 -4.48 6.38
CA HIS A 93 15.73 -3.56 5.99
C HIS A 93 16.19 -3.62 4.51
N ASP A 94 15.56 -4.42 3.64
CA ASP A 94 16.00 -4.56 2.25
C ASP A 94 14.80 -4.53 1.28
N VAL A 95 14.33 -3.33 0.92
CA VAL A 95 13.42 -3.17 -0.22
C VAL A 95 14.25 -3.34 -1.49
N ARG A 96 14.31 -4.56 -2.04
CA ARG A 96 14.90 -4.81 -3.36
C ARG A 96 13.80 -4.82 -4.41
N VAL A 97 13.80 -3.79 -5.25
CA VAL A 97 13.00 -3.74 -6.48
C VAL A 97 13.61 -4.73 -7.46
N MET A 98 12.92 -5.85 -7.74
CA MET A 98 13.31 -6.75 -8.82
C MET A 98 12.51 -6.38 -10.07
N GLU A 99 13.15 -5.68 -11.00
CA GLU A 99 12.63 -5.52 -12.36
C GLU A 99 12.75 -6.86 -13.10
N ARG A 100 11.70 -7.22 -13.83
CA ARG A 100 11.71 -8.33 -14.78
C ARG A 100 11.37 -7.80 -16.16
#